data_AF-A0A6A8Q3X8-F1
#
_entry.id   AF-A0A6A8Q3X8-F1
#
_cell.length_a   1.000
_cell.length_b   1.000
_cell.length_c   1.000
_cell.angle_alpha   90.00
_cell.angle_beta   90.00
_cell.angle_gamma   90.00
#
_symmetry.space_group_name_H-M   'P 1'
#
loop_
_entity.id
_entity.type
_entity.pdbx_description
1 polymer ?
#
loop_
_entity_poly.entity_id
_entity_poly.type
_entity_poly.pdbx_seq_one_letter_code
_entity_poly.pdbx_strand_id
1 'polypeptide(L)'
;MFNKKFSKLTLFSLFLVLGAVACDSNSSDDRKEANFTVTIENVGTVYPFIKSGSFSVPVGATEPGGIGPGGAYEFEFTAPLGSRLSLATMFVQSNDWFYATGSAGIALYNPDGTPVTGDITSEFNLYDAGTEEDEEAGVGGNQALRQSGPNTGPADDDNTVRLVDITDLPDDEEVIQVTLTSTASTSFKVRIENVSTAATLQTSEGGKAVPLSPGAWAVHSANETNVLFEVGQADYGDGLEHIAEDGAVATLEANLGTETGVTVPLSPGAFAVYTDENPMFTADVPFPENGIEAIAEDGMPAEMAAFLNSEDNVFTSGAFAQPDGASENGPLFPGDRYSFSFTGREGTKLNLATMFVQSNDLFYALGAEGISLFQNGAPVSGDITNSVNLWDAGTELNEEPGIGTNQVIHQGGTNIGPADTNTNVRLVNDDYTYPNVSDVIRITISLSQ
;
A
#
# COMPACT_ATOMS: atom_id res chain seq x y z
N MET A 1 7.10 121.84 -22.77
CA MET A 1 8.46 121.38 -22.39
C MET A 1 8.29 120.29 -21.33
N PHE A 2 8.67 119.06 -21.67
CA PHE A 2 8.93 117.85 -20.86
C PHE A 2 8.18 117.54 -19.53
N ASN A 3 7.54 116.35 -19.53
CA ASN A 3 7.55 115.22 -18.56
C ASN A 3 7.40 115.51 -17.04
N LYS A 4 6.68 114.73 -16.22
CA LYS A 4 6.53 113.26 -16.18
C LYS A 4 5.40 112.87 -15.20
N LYS A 5 4.79 111.70 -15.46
CA LYS A 5 3.80 110.98 -14.63
C LYS A 5 4.41 110.37 -13.36
N PHE A 6 3.58 110.12 -12.33
CA PHE A 6 3.59 108.86 -11.55
C PHE A 6 2.19 108.53 -11.00
N SER A 7 1.85 107.23 -11.06
CA SER A 7 0.53 106.61 -10.92
C SER A 7 0.28 106.04 -9.53
N LYS A 8 -0.99 105.98 -9.15
CA LYS A 8 -1.53 105.44 -7.89
C LYS A 8 -1.52 103.91 -7.85
N LEU A 9 -1.41 103.42 -6.62
CA LEU A 9 -1.38 102.05 -6.13
C LEU A 9 -2.82 101.52 -5.92
N THR A 10 -3.14 100.33 -6.43
CA THR A 10 -4.29 99.53 -5.98
C THR A 10 -3.96 98.04 -6.01
N LEU A 11 -4.34 97.39 -4.91
CA LEU A 11 -4.15 96.01 -4.47
C LEU A 11 -4.81 94.99 -5.42
N PHE A 12 -4.14 93.87 -5.72
CA PHE A 12 -4.73 92.69 -6.37
C PHE A 12 -4.40 91.45 -5.54
N SER A 13 -5.43 90.78 -5.03
CA SER A 13 -5.34 89.50 -4.33
C SER A 13 -5.04 88.38 -5.34
N LEU A 14 -3.97 87.61 -5.10
CA LEU A 14 -3.58 86.48 -5.93
C LEU A 14 -4.08 85.18 -5.29
N PHE A 15 -5.02 84.51 -5.96
CA PHE A 15 -5.40 83.12 -5.69
C PHE A 15 -4.25 82.21 -6.13
N LEU A 16 -3.70 81.42 -5.20
CA LEU A 16 -2.72 80.40 -5.48
C LEU A 16 -3.46 79.10 -5.84
N VAL A 17 -3.41 78.73 -7.13
CA VAL A 17 -3.83 77.41 -7.61
C VAL A 17 -2.71 76.43 -7.29
N LEU A 18 -2.90 75.56 -6.29
CA LEU A 18 -2.07 74.36 -6.14
C LEU A 18 -2.47 73.37 -7.23
N GLY A 19 -1.58 73.13 -8.19
CA GLY A 19 -1.69 72.02 -9.12
C GLY A 19 -1.48 70.71 -8.37
N ALA A 20 -2.48 69.84 -8.42
CA ALA A 20 -2.34 68.45 -8.02
C ALA A 20 -1.35 67.75 -8.96
N VAL A 21 -0.24 67.27 -8.42
CA VAL A 21 0.50 66.15 -9.03
C VAL A 21 -0.16 64.90 -8.48
N ALA A 22 -1.06 64.32 -9.27
CA ALA A 22 -1.49 62.94 -9.08
C ALA A 22 -0.29 62.06 -9.44
N CYS A 23 0.34 61.44 -8.43
CA CYS A 23 1.18 60.28 -8.68
C CYS A 23 0.25 59.16 -9.13
N ASP A 24 0.21 58.91 -10.44
CA ASP A 24 -0.31 57.67 -10.99
C ASP A 24 0.70 56.57 -10.65
N SER A 25 0.47 55.85 -9.54
CA SER A 25 1.26 54.67 -9.19
C SER A 25 0.74 53.46 -9.97
N ASN A 26 0.84 53.51 -11.29
CA ASN A 26 0.81 52.31 -12.11
C ASN A 26 2.21 51.70 -12.08
N SER A 27 2.58 51.04 -10.98
CA SER A 27 3.67 50.06 -11.07
C SER A 27 3.10 48.86 -11.82
N SER A 28 3.30 48.81 -13.14
CA SER A 28 3.17 47.53 -13.83
C SER A 28 4.14 46.58 -13.14
N ASP A 29 3.61 45.48 -12.62
CA ASP A 29 4.44 44.39 -12.14
C ASP A 29 5.11 43.77 -13.36
N ASP A 30 6.39 44.11 -13.58
CA ASP A 30 7.15 43.70 -14.77
C ASP A 30 7.65 42.23 -14.68
N ARG A 31 7.23 41.49 -13.65
CA ARG A 31 7.57 40.08 -13.48
C ARG A 31 6.95 39.23 -14.59
N LYS A 32 7.72 38.25 -15.07
CA LYS A 32 7.27 37.35 -16.14
C LYS A 32 6.20 36.39 -15.63
N GLU A 33 5.27 36.04 -16.51
CA GLU A 33 4.27 35.00 -16.27
C GLU A 33 4.37 33.89 -17.32
N ALA A 34 3.98 32.68 -16.93
CA ALA A 34 3.86 31.54 -17.80
C ALA A 34 2.71 30.64 -17.34
N ASN A 35 2.08 29.93 -18.28
CA ASN A 35 1.10 28.91 -17.95
C ASN A 35 1.82 27.57 -17.76
N PHE A 36 1.52 26.92 -16.64
CA PHE A 36 2.08 25.63 -16.29
C PHE A 36 0.96 24.59 -16.24
N THR A 37 1.30 23.36 -16.63
CA THR A 37 0.50 22.18 -16.36
C THR A 37 1.32 21.24 -15.50
N VAL A 38 0.73 20.82 -14.38
CA VAL A 38 1.28 19.78 -13.50
C VAL A 38 0.52 18.50 -13.78
N THR A 39 1.27 17.41 -13.92
CA THR A 39 0.72 16.05 -13.99
C THR A 39 1.29 15.24 -12.84
N ILE A 40 0.40 14.64 -12.06
CA ILE A 40 0.72 13.70 -10.98
C ILE A 40 0.28 12.32 -11.46
N GLU A 41 1.22 11.39 -11.57
CA GLU A 41 0.96 10.01 -11.97
C GLU A 41 1.19 9.08 -10.78
N ASN A 42 0.27 8.14 -10.55
CA ASN A 42 0.55 7.02 -9.68
C ASN A 42 1.27 5.94 -10.50
N VAL A 43 2.57 5.78 -10.27
CA VAL A 43 3.44 4.83 -10.95
C VAL A 43 3.66 3.54 -10.13
N GLY A 44 2.83 3.36 -9.10
CA GLY A 44 2.82 2.20 -8.21
C GLY A 44 2.58 0.87 -8.90
N THR A 45 2.81 -0.20 -8.13
CA THR A 45 2.46 -1.56 -8.52
C THR A 45 1.19 -1.99 -7.77
N VAL A 46 0.34 -2.76 -8.45
CA VAL A 46 -0.81 -3.43 -7.82
C VAL A 46 -0.33 -4.80 -7.35
N TYR A 47 -0.46 -5.06 -6.06
CA TYR A 47 -0.12 -6.32 -5.43
C TYR A 47 -1.40 -7.06 -5.02
N PRO A 48 -1.56 -8.34 -5.42
CA PRO A 48 -2.68 -9.17 -4.96
C PRO A 48 -2.54 -9.57 -3.48
N PHE A 49 -1.30 -9.65 -2.97
CA PHE A 49 -1.02 -10.09 -1.60
C PHE A 49 -0.42 -8.96 -0.76
N ILE A 50 -0.84 -8.85 0.49
CA ILE A 50 -0.29 -7.88 1.44
C ILE A 50 0.88 -8.46 2.25
N LYS A 51 0.84 -9.77 2.50
CA LYS A 51 1.91 -10.55 3.13
C LYS A 51 1.98 -11.92 2.48
N SER A 52 3.17 -12.50 2.44
CA SER A 52 3.39 -13.90 2.12
C SER A 52 4.66 -14.39 2.80
N GLY A 53 4.86 -15.70 2.80
CA GLY A 53 6.10 -16.29 3.26
C GLY A 53 6.06 -17.81 3.26
N SER A 54 7.07 -18.40 3.90
CA SER A 54 7.15 -19.83 4.15
C SER A 54 7.16 -20.16 5.63
N PHE A 55 6.80 -21.40 5.96
CA PHE A 55 7.10 -22.04 7.23
C PHE A 55 7.91 -23.31 6.93
N SER A 56 9.15 -23.34 7.43
CA SER A 56 10.08 -24.42 7.07
C SER A 56 10.91 -24.95 8.23
N VAL A 57 11.01 -24.19 9.33
CA VAL A 57 11.78 -24.58 10.52
C VAL A 57 10.81 -25.05 11.61
N PRO A 58 10.85 -26.33 12.01
CA PRO A 58 10.04 -26.84 13.10
C PRO A 58 10.29 -26.12 14.43
N VAL A 59 9.26 -26.04 15.28
CA VAL A 59 9.39 -25.50 16.64
C VAL A 59 10.47 -26.26 17.42
N GLY A 60 11.47 -25.52 17.91
CA GLY A 60 12.61 -26.09 18.65
C GLY A 60 13.76 -26.60 17.78
N ALA A 61 13.64 -26.52 16.45
CA ALA A 61 14.72 -26.78 15.51
C ALA A 61 15.47 -25.48 15.12
N THR A 62 16.60 -25.62 14.43
CA THR A 62 17.41 -24.51 13.90
C THR A 62 17.58 -24.56 12.38
N GLU A 63 17.18 -25.66 11.75
CA GLU A 63 17.33 -25.89 10.31
C GLU A 63 15.97 -26.26 9.71
N PRO A 64 15.74 -25.96 8.42
CA PRO A 64 14.54 -26.38 7.73
C PRO A 64 14.35 -27.91 7.70
N GLY A 65 13.11 -28.38 7.74
CA GLY A 65 12.80 -29.80 7.59
C GLY A 65 11.34 -30.14 7.92
N GLY A 66 10.90 -31.30 7.46
CA GLY A 66 9.56 -31.84 7.72
C GLY A 66 9.29 -32.12 9.21
N ILE A 67 8.02 -32.16 9.58
CA ILE A 67 7.55 -32.53 10.92
C ILE A 67 6.86 -33.90 10.90
N GLY A 68 7.18 -34.75 11.87
CA GLY A 68 6.44 -35.98 12.16
C GLY A 68 5.56 -35.83 13.41
N PRO A 69 4.99 -36.93 13.93
CA PRO A 69 4.12 -36.93 15.12
C PRO A 69 4.61 -36.04 16.28
N GLY A 70 3.76 -35.09 16.68
CA GLY A 70 4.02 -34.11 17.75
C GLY A 70 4.94 -32.95 17.38
N GLY A 71 5.46 -32.91 16.15
CA GLY A 71 6.18 -31.77 15.60
C GLY A 71 5.22 -30.68 15.15
N ALA A 72 5.68 -29.42 15.10
CA ALA A 72 4.87 -28.29 14.66
C ALA A 72 5.69 -27.22 13.96
N TYR A 73 5.03 -26.41 13.13
CA TYR A 73 5.51 -25.11 12.66
C TYR A 73 4.76 -23.97 13.34
N GLU A 74 5.42 -22.83 13.51
CA GLU A 74 4.79 -21.60 13.97
C GLU A 74 5.31 -20.41 13.17
N PHE A 75 4.41 -19.51 12.77
CA PHE A 75 4.75 -18.24 12.15
C PHE A 75 3.75 -17.15 12.55
N GLU A 76 4.18 -15.90 12.43
CA GLU A 76 3.41 -14.71 12.80
C GLU A 76 3.36 -13.75 11.61
N PHE A 77 2.23 -13.06 11.48
CA PHE A 77 2.03 -12.03 10.45
C PHE A 77 1.00 -11.01 10.92
N THR A 78 0.98 -9.87 10.22
CA THR A 78 -0.08 -8.87 10.35
C THR A 78 -1.00 -8.89 9.14
N ALA A 79 -2.26 -8.52 9.34
CA ALA A 79 -3.25 -8.51 8.27
C ALA A 79 -4.28 -7.39 8.50
N PRO A 80 -4.80 -6.76 7.43
CA PRO A 80 -5.85 -5.75 7.54
C PRO A 80 -7.22 -6.40 7.75
N LEU A 81 -8.18 -5.61 8.24
CA LEU A 81 -9.56 -6.05 8.42
C LEU A 81 -10.14 -6.62 7.11
N GLY A 82 -10.83 -7.78 7.21
CA GLY A 82 -11.48 -8.43 6.07
C GLY A 82 -10.54 -9.26 5.17
N SER A 83 -9.27 -9.36 5.53
CA SER A 83 -8.29 -10.22 4.85
C SER A 83 -8.54 -11.72 5.09
N ARG A 84 -7.92 -12.52 4.22
CA ARG A 84 -7.94 -13.97 4.24
C ARG A 84 -6.53 -14.54 4.16
N LEU A 85 -6.37 -15.76 4.68
CA LEU A 85 -5.13 -16.53 4.65
C LEU A 85 -5.30 -17.77 3.77
N SER A 86 -4.43 -17.94 2.79
CA SER A 86 -4.23 -19.20 2.06
C SER A 86 -2.88 -19.80 2.41
N LEU A 87 -2.84 -21.13 2.60
CA LEU A 87 -1.59 -21.86 2.85
C LEU A 87 -1.66 -23.29 2.35
N ALA A 88 -0.49 -23.88 2.06
CA ALA A 88 -0.36 -25.27 1.61
C ALA A 88 0.88 -25.97 2.23
N THR A 89 0.76 -27.27 2.51
CA THR A 89 1.85 -28.16 2.99
C THR A 89 1.65 -29.59 2.48
N MET A 90 2.72 -30.32 2.20
CA MET A 90 2.65 -31.67 1.63
C MET A 90 2.08 -32.70 2.62
N PHE A 91 1.25 -33.60 2.12
CA PHE A 91 1.02 -34.91 2.71
C PHE A 91 2.18 -35.83 2.28
N VAL A 92 3.21 -35.96 3.13
CA VAL A 92 4.51 -36.56 2.73
C VAL A 92 4.43 -38.05 2.31
N GLN A 93 3.34 -38.73 2.66
CA GLN A 93 3.11 -40.13 2.29
C GLN A 93 2.37 -40.28 0.94
N SER A 94 2.41 -39.27 0.07
CA SER A 94 1.80 -39.31 -1.27
C SER A 94 2.82 -38.97 -2.34
N ASN A 95 2.39 -39.10 -3.60
CA ASN A 95 3.13 -38.68 -4.78
C ASN A 95 3.10 -37.16 -4.90
N ASP A 96 1.92 -36.56 -4.83
CA ASP A 96 1.71 -35.14 -5.08
C ASP A 96 0.50 -34.57 -4.30
N TRP A 97 0.16 -35.13 -3.13
CA TRP A 97 -0.93 -34.63 -2.32
C TRP A 97 -0.47 -33.59 -1.30
N PHE A 98 -1.35 -32.63 -1.02
CA PHE A 98 -1.07 -31.52 -0.13
C PHE A 98 -2.32 -31.11 0.66
N TYR A 99 -2.12 -30.74 1.92
CA TYR A 99 -3.12 -30.05 2.72
C TYR A 99 -3.12 -28.57 2.36
N ALA A 100 -4.29 -28.02 2.09
CA ALA A 100 -4.44 -26.59 1.89
C ALA A 100 -5.77 -26.05 2.40
N THR A 101 -5.80 -24.74 2.63
CA THR A 101 -7.05 -23.98 2.72
C THR A 101 -7.81 -24.09 1.40
N GLY A 102 -9.14 -24.07 1.44
CA GLY A 102 -9.96 -23.97 0.22
C GLY A 102 -9.64 -22.72 -0.63
N SER A 103 -10.18 -22.67 -1.86
CA SER A 103 -9.88 -21.63 -2.85
C SER A 103 -10.10 -20.19 -2.39
N ALA A 104 -11.05 -19.96 -1.48
CA ALA A 104 -11.31 -18.63 -0.94
C ALA A 104 -10.31 -18.21 0.16
N GLY A 105 -9.53 -19.13 0.72
CA GLY A 105 -8.75 -18.89 1.93
C GLY A 105 -9.62 -18.71 3.19
N ILE A 106 -8.96 -18.75 4.35
CA ILE A 106 -9.60 -18.65 5.68
C ILE A 106 -9.78 -17.19 6.05
N ALA A 107 -10.99 -16.80 6.47
CA ALA A 107 -11.22 -15.45 6.98
C ALA A 107 -10.45 -15.22 8.27
N LEU A 108 -9.70 -14.13 8.35
CA LEU A 108 -8.92 -13.77 9.54
C LEU A 108 -9.75 -12.98 10.57
N TYR A 109 -10.95 -12.55 10.18
CA TYR A 109 -11.85 -11.74 10.98
C TYR A 109 -13.28 -12.29 10.93
N ASN A 110 -13.96 -12.26 12.07
CA ASN A 110 -15.39 -12.50 12.16
C ASN A 110 -16.18 -11.36 11.48
N PRO A 111 -17.47 -11.57 11.13
CA PRO A 111 -18.30 -10.53 10.53
C PRO A 111 -18.45 -9.24 11.37
N ASP A 112 -18.20 -9.30 12.68
CA ASP A 112 -18.21 -8.14 13.58
C ASP A 112 -16.85 -7.42 13.67
N GLY A 113 -15.86 -7.86 12.89
CA GLY A 113 -14.51 -7.31 12.85
C GLY A 113 -13.57 -7.80 13.94
N THR A 114 -14.01 -8.72 14.81
CA THR A 114 -13.10 -9.33 15.79
C THR A 114 -12.18 -10.37 15.13
N PRO A 115 -10.89 -10.46 15.51
CA PRO A 115 -9.99 -11.48 14.96
C PRO A 115 -10.48 -12.91 15.24
N VAL A 116 -10.33 -13.79 14.26
CA VAL A 116 -10.60 -15.23 14.44
C VAL A 116 -9.50 -15.85 15.30
N THR A 117 -9.88 -16.73 16.22
CA THR A 117 -8.96 -17.49 17.08
C THR A 117 -9.57 -18.84 17.42
N GLY A 118 -8.75 -19.88 17.43
CA GLY A 118 -9.15 -21.25 17.73
C GLY A 118 -8.59 -22.26 16.73
N ASP A 119 -9.11 -23.47 16.83
CA ASP A 119 -8.85 -24.55 15.89
C ASP A 119 -9.57 -24.23 14.57
N ILE A 120 -8.80 -24.22 13.47
CA ILE A 120 -9.26 -23.96 12.10
C ILE A 120 -8.99 -25.15 11.18
N THR A 121 -8.74 -26.34 11.74
CA THR A 121 -8.38 -27.54 10.98
C THR A 121 -9.46 -27.92 9.97
N SER A 122 -10.74 -27.72 10.30
CA SER A 122 -11.86 -28.00 9.41
C SER A 122 -11.92 -27.13 8.14
N GLU A 123 -11.08 -26.10 8.04
CA GLU A 123 -10.93 -25.28 6.84
C GLU A 123 -9.89 -25.83 5.86
N PHE A 124 -9.18 -26.89 6.25
CA PHE A 124 -8.23 -27.61 5.43
C PHE A 124 -8.91 -28.78 4.75
N ASN A 125 -8.43 -29.10 3.55
CA ASN A 125 -8.75 -30.35 2.87
C ASN A 125 -7.46 -30.93 2.29
N LEU A 126 -7.46 -32.22 2.06
CA LEU A 126 -6.42 -32.91 1.28
C LEU A 126 -6.74 -32.81 -0.22
N TYR A 127 -5.79 -32.24 -0.96
CA TYR A 127 -5.83 -32.10 -2.41
C TYR A 127 -4.72 -32.91 -3.06
N ASP A 128 -4.94 -33.23 -4.32
CA ASP A 128 -4.03 -33.85 -5.25
C ASP A 128 -3.67 -32.80 -6.31
N ALA A 129 -2.38 -32.62 -6.58
CA ALA A 129 -1.90 -31.59 -7.51
C ALA A 129 -2.16 -31.94 -8.99
N GLY A 130 -2.39 -33.22 -9.30
CA GLY A 130 -2.54 -33.72 -10.66
C GLY A 130 -1.24 -33.69 -11.44
N THR A 131 -0.09 -33.83 -10.78
CA THR A 131 1.23 -33.77 -11.44
C THR A 131 1.88 -35.16 -11.56
N GLU A 132 1.61 -36.08 -10.64
CA GLU A 132 2.12 -37.47 -10.69
C GLU A 132 1.02 -38.53 -10.52
N GLU A 133 1.19 -39.69 -11.17
CA GLU A 133 0.27 -40.82 -11.02
C GLU A 133 0.33 -41.39 -9.59
N ASP A 134 -0.84 -41.43 -8.93
CA ASP A 134 -1.02 -41.93 -7.58
C ASP A 134 -0.58 -43.39 -7.39
N GLU A 135 0.28 -43.61 -6.40
CA GLU A 135 0.54 -44.91 -5.80
C GLU A 135 -0.12 -45.04 -4.41
N GLU A 136 -0.17 -46.25 -3.86
CA GLU A 136 -0.70 -46.45 -2.50
C GLU A 136 0.03 -45.57 -1.48
N ALA A 137 -0.71 -44.68 -0.82
CA ALA A 137 -0.18 -43.75 0.17
C ALA A 137 0.67 -44.47 1.23
N GLY A 138 1.90 -44.02 1.41
CA GLY A 138 2.87 -44.58 2.33
C GLY A 138 3.55 -45.88 1.88
N VAL A 139 3.32 -46.35 0.66
CA VAL A 139 3.94 -47.57 0.10
C VAL A 139 4.64 -47.29 -1.23
N GLY A 140 4.06 -46.43 -2.08
CA GLY A 140 4.57 -46.09 -3.42
C GLY A 140 6.06 -45.74 -3.47
N GLY A 141 6.73 -46.18 -4.53
CA GLY A 141 8.17 -45.99 -4.72
C GLY A 141 8.56 -44.56 -5.13
N ASN A 142 7.60 -43.82 -5.67
CA ASN A 142 7.75 -42.46 -6.21
C ASN A 142 7.43 -41.36 -5.18
N GLN A 143 6.97 -41.73 -3.99
CA GLN A 143 6.63 -40.78 -2.92
C GLN A 143 7.88 -40.18 -2.27
N ALA A 144 7.82 -38.94 -1.77
CA ALA A 144 8.95 -38.17 -1.25
C ALA A 144 9.96 -38.92 -0.36
N LEU A 145 9.49 -39.78 0.54
CA LEU A 145 10.37 -40.53 1.46
C LEU A 145 11.09 -41.73 0.83
N ARG A 146 10.67 -42.15 -0.36
CA ARG A 146 11.09 -43.41 -1.03
C ARG A 146 11.68 -43.18 -2.41
N GLN A 147 11.39 -42.03 -3.02
CA GLN A 147 11.93 -41.68 -4.32
C GLN A 147 13.46 -41.56 -4.34
N SER A 148 14.03 -41.80 -5.51
CA SER A 148 15.49 -41.73 -5.73
C SER A 148 16.02 -40.30 -5.94
N GLY A 149 15.12 -39.35 -6.16
CA GLY A 149 15.36 -37.92 -6.33
C GLY A 149 14.04 -37.19 -6.61
N PRO A 150 14.05 -35.86 -6.76
CA PRO A 150 12.87 -35.06 -7.09
C PRO A 150 12.16 -35.46 -8.38
N ASN A 151 10.85 -35.21 -8.44
CA ASN A 151 9.97 -35.40 -9.61
C ASN A 151 10.15 -36.78 -10.26
N THR A 152 10.00 -37.85 -9.47
CA THR A 152 10.08 -39.21 -10.00
C THR A 152 8.72 -39.87 -10.01
N GLY A 153 8.15 -40.05 -11.20
CA GLY A 153 6.92 -40.80 -11.36
C GLY A 153 6.43 -40.77 -12.81
N PRO A 154 5.42 -41.57 -13.16
CA PRO A 154 4.57 -41.28 -14.31
C PRO A 154 3.82 -39.96 -14.04
N ALA A 155 3.61 -39.16 -15.08
CA ALA A 155 2.70 -38.02 -14.97
C ALA A 155 1.26 -38.52 -14.81
N ASP A 156 0.45 -37.76 -14.09
CA ASP A 156 -0.98 -38.03 -13.99
C ASP A 156 -1.68 -37.89 -15.36
N ASP A 157 -2.60 -38.81 -15.63
CA ASP A 157 -3.49 -38.75 -16.80
C ASP A 157 -4.53 -37.62 -16.65
N ASP A 158 -4.93 -37.26 -15.41
CA ASP A 158 -5.74 -36.08 -15.09
C ASP A 158 -4.85 -35.00 -14.48
N ASN A 159 -4.46 -34.03 -15.30
CA ASN A 159 -3.51 -33.01 -14.90
C ASN A 159 -4.12 -31.84 -14.11
N THR A 160 -5.21 -32.07 -13.38
CA THR A 160 -5.94 -31.03 -12.66
C THR A 160 -5.90 -31.23 -11.15
N VAL A 161 -5.81 -30.11 -10.43
CA VAL A 161 -5.88 -30.08 -8.97
C VAL A 161 -7.27 -30.50 -8.53
N ARG A 162 -7.36 -31.44 -7.59
CA ARG A 162 -8.63 -32.05 -7.18
C ARG A 162 -8.63 -32.45 -5.70
N LEU A 163 -9.82 -32.64 -5.14
CA LEU A 163 -9.93 -33.22 -3.79
C LEU A 163 -9.55 -34.70 -3.84
N VAL A 164 -8.80 -35.14 -2.84
CA VAL A 164 -8.54 -36.56 -2.65
C VAL A 164 -9.80 -37.21 -2.06
N ASP A 165 -10.41 -38.13 -2.80
CA ASP A 165 -11.60 -38.88 -2.38
C ASP A 165 -11.30 -40.38 -2.37
N ILE A 166 -10.55 -40.82 -1.36
CA ILE A 166 -10.14 -42.22 -1.16
C ILE A 166 -10.64 -42.70 0.20
N THR A 167 -11.38 -43.81 0.20
CA THR A 167 -12.12 -44.31 1.38
C THR A 167 -11.27 -44.85 2.53
N ASP A 168 -9.98 -45.12 2.32
CA ASP A 168 -9.08 -45.73 3.31
C ASP A 168 -8.02 -44.75 3.86
N LEU A 169 -8.23 -43.45 3.68
CA LEU A 169 -7.38 -42.41 4.28
C LEU A 169 -7.89 -42.00 5.68
N PRO A 170 -6.98 -41.57 6.58
CA PRO A 170 -7.37 -40.94 7.83
C PRO A 170 -8.15 -39.64 7.59
N ASP A 171 -8.99 -39.26 8.54
CA ASP A 171 -9.59 -37.92 8.52
C ASP A 171 -8.48 -36.86 8.66
N ASP A 172 -8.69 -35.66 8.10
CA ASP A 172 -7.69 -34.59 8.11
C ASP A 172 -7.25 -34.22 9.55
N GLU A 173 -8.22 -34.15 10.48
CA GLU A 173 -7.96 -33.88 11.91
C GLU A 173 -7.18 -34.99 12.64
N GLU A 174 -7.03 -36.18 12.04
CA GLU A 174 -6.17 -37.25 12.57
C GLU A 174 -4.70 -37.09 12.15
N VAL A 175 -4.42 -36.20 11.20
CA VAL A 175 -3.07 -35.95 10.65
C VAL A 175 -2.55 -34.57 11.01
N ILE A 176 -3.33 -33.54 10.71
CA ILE A 176 -2.95 -32.14 10.85
C ILE A 176 -3.89 -31.44 11.85
N GLN A 177 -3.33 -30.58 12.70
CA GLN A 177 -4.10 -29.64 13.49
C GLN A 177 -3.58 -28.24 13.22
N VAL A 178 -4.46 -27.32 12.83
CA VAL A 178 -4.11 -25.92 12.57
C VAL A 178 -4.85 -25.02 13.55
N THR A 179 -4.10 -24.22 14.30
CA THR A 179 -4.66 -23.26 15.26
C THR A 179 -4.25 -21.84 14.87
N LEU A 180 -5.22 -20.94 14.85
CA LEU A 180 -5.01 -19.51 14.69
C LEU A 180 -5.14 -18.82 16.06
N THR A 181 -4.19 -17.96 16.41
CA THR A 181 -4.23 -17.13 17.62
C THR A 181 -4.05 -15.68 17.25
N SER A 182 -4.98 -14.81 17.67
CA SER A 182 -4.77 -13.36 17.61
C SER A 182 -3.91 -12.90 18.79
N THR A 183 -2.83 -12.16 18.50
CA THR A 183 -1.93 -11.56 19.49
C THR A 183 -2.17 -10.07 19.68
N ALA A 184 -2.81 -9.43 18.69
CA ALA A 184 -3.34 -8.07 18.69
C ALA A 184 -4.47 -7.94 17.65
N SER A 185 -5.08 -6.76 17.53
CA SER A 185 -6.19 -6.51 16.57
C SER A 185 -5.86 -6.84 15.12
N THR A 186 -4.60 -6.71 14.72
CA THR A 186 -4.12 -7.00 13.35
C THR A 186 -3.04 -8.07 13.30
N SER A 187 -2.69 -8.68 14.44
CA SER A 187 -1.58 -9.63 14.53
C SER A 187 -2.07 -11.04 14.79
N PHE A 188 -1.57 -11.97 13.99
CA PHE A 188 -1.95 -13.38 14.00
C PHE A 188 -0.72 -14.26 14.15
N LYS A 189 -0.92 -15.37 14.85
CA LYS A 189 0.01 -16.48 14.94
C LYS A 189 -0.69 -17.75 14.47
N VAL A 190 -0.06 -18.47 13.54
CA VAL A 190 -0.51 -19.78 13.08
C VAL A 190 0.39 -20.84 13.68
N ARG A 191 -0.23 -21.91 14.19
CA ARG A 191 0.45 -23.15 14.59
C ARG A 191 -0.09 -24.29 13.75
N ILE A 192 0.79 -25.00 13.06
CA ILE A 192 0.48 -26.22 12.29
C ILE A 192 1.17 -27.38 12.99
N GLU A 193 0.40 -28.31 13.54
CA GLU A 193 0.90 -29.46 14.29
C GLU A 193 0.57 -30.75 13.56
N ASN A 194 1.55 -31.66 13.54
CA ASN A 194 1.34 -33.02 13.09
C ASN A 194 0.83 -33.86 14.27
N VAL A 195 -0.46 -34.18 14.23
CA VAL A 195 -1.14 -34.98 15.26
C VAL A 195 -1.22 -36.46 14.91
N SER A 196 -0.65 -36.86 13.76
CA SER A 196 -0.60 -38.26 13.34
C SER A 196 0.19 -39.12 14.34
N THR A 197 -0.06 -40.42 14.27
CA THR A 197 0.63 -41.46 15.04
C THR A 197 1.17 -42.51 14.09
N ALA A 198 2.01 -43.42 14.59
CA ALA A 198 2.49 -44.56 13.79
C ALA A 198 1.37 -45.50 13.29
N ALA A 199 0.11 -45.29 13.67
CA ALA A 199 -1.05 -46.05 13.23
C ALA A 199 -2.13 -45.19 12.56
N THR A 200 -1.86 -43.92 12.25
CA THR A 200 -2.87 -43.04 11.63
C THR A 200 -3.17 -43.47 10.19
N LEU A 201 -2.14 -43.65 9.35
CA LEU A 201 -2.33 -44.15 7.99
C LEU A 201 -2.25 -45.67 7.99
N GLN A 202 -3.33 -46.36 7.61
CA GLN A 202 -3.35 -47.81 7.43
C GLN A 202 -2.97 -48.16 6.00
N THR A 203 -1.94 -48.98 5.83
CA THR A 203 -1.45 -49.40 4.50
C THR A 203 -1.38 -50.92 4.40
N SER A 204 -1.15 -51.43 3.19
CA SER A 204 -0.87 -52.84 2.91
C SER A 204 0.39 -53.36 3.62
N GLU A 205 1.28 -52.47 4.05
CA GLU A 205 2.49 -52.78 4.83
C GLU A 205 2.33 -52.52 6.34
N GLY A 206 1.13 -52.13 6.80
CA GLY A 206 0.81 -51.83 8.19
C GLY A 206 0.66 -50.32 8.47
N GLY A 207 0.50 -49.97 9.74
CA GLY A 207 0.32 -48.59 10.17
C GLY A 207 1.56 -47.73 9.92
N LYS A 208 1.34 -46.49 9.46
CA LYS A 208 2.38 -45.47 9.24
C LYS A 208 1.94 -44.13 9.83
N ALA A 209 2.93 -43.33 10.24
CA ALA A 209 2.71 -41.91 10.51
C ALA A 209 2.66 -41.13 9.20
N VAL A 210 2.07 -39.93 9.24
CA VAL A 210 1.95 -39.05 8.09
C VAL A 210 2.71 -37.77 8.37
N PRO A 211 3.99 -37.65 7.98
CA PRO A 211 4.74 -36.41 8.12
C PRO A 211 4.15 -35.26 7.29
N LEU A 212 4.45 -34.02 7.67
CA LEU A 212 4.12 -32.81 6.90
C LEU A 212 5.41 -32.11 6.48
N SER A 213 5.45 -31.57 5.26
CA SER A 213 6.61 -30.82 4.77
C SER A 213 6.61 -29.36 5.25
N PRO A 214 7.68 -28.60 4.99
CA PRO A 214 7.59 -27.14 4.86
C PRO A 214 6.46 -26.71 3.91
N GLY A 215 5.98 -25.48 4.06
CA GLY A 215 4.91 -24.96 3.22
C GLY A 215 4.94 -23.44 3.08
N ALA A 216 4.07 -22.91 2.22
CA ALA A 216 3.96 -21.48 1.94
C ALA A 216 2.58 -20.94 2.27
N TRP A 217 2.49 -19.62 2.43
CA TRP A 217 1.26 -18.92 2.76
C TRP A 217 1.21 -17.52 2.15
N ALA A 218 0.00 -17.00 1.95
CA ALA A 218 -0.27 -15.65 1.50
C ALA A 218 -1.50 -15.07 2.20
N VAL A 219 -1.44 -13.77 2.51
CA VAL A 219 -2.55 -12.97 3.04
C VAL A 219 -3.05 -12.08 1.92
N HIS A 220 -4.34 -12.16 1.65
CA HIS A 220 -4.98 -11.54 0.49
C HIS A 220 -6.34 -10.94 0.85
N SER A 221 -6.89 -10.14 -0.06
CA SER A 221 -8.23 -9.58 0.12
C SER A 221 -9.31 -10.65 -0.06
N ALA A 222 -10.51 -10.44 0.49
CA ALA A 222 -11.64 -11.34 0.28
C ALA A 222 -12.12 -11.45 -1.19
N ASN A 223 -11.69 -10.53 -2.05
CA ASN A 223 -12.01 -10.58 -3.49
C ASN A 223 -10.99 -11.42 -4.28
N GLU A 224 -9.83 -11.70 -3.69
CA GLU A 224 -8.81 -12.56 -4.28
C GLU A 224 -9.12 -14.01 -3.90
N THR A 225 -9.17 -14.90 -4.90
CA THR A 225 -9.51 -16.32 -4.74
C THR A 225 -8.62 -17.16 -5.64
N ASN A 226 -8.51 -18.45 -5.35
CA ASN A 226 -7.64 -19.38 -6.06
C ASN A 226 -6.16 -18.96 -5.97
N VAL A 227 -5.73 -18.46 -4.80
CA VAL A 227 -4.40 -17.86 -4.62
C VAL A 227 -3.26 -18.84 -4.87
N LEU A 228 -3.40 -20.08 -4.41
CA LEU A 228 -2.37 -21.10 -4.56
C LEU A 228 -2.70 -22.12 -5.66
N PHE A 229 -3.98 -22.33 -5.93
CA PHE A 229 -4.48 -23.29 -6.92
C PHE A 229 -5.96 -23.04 -7.22
N GLU A 230 -6.46 -23.63 -8.30
CA GLU A 230 -7.88 -23.71 -8.63
C GLU A 230 -8.29 -25.17 -8.91
N VAL A 231 -9.29 -25.67 -8.18
CA VAL A 231 -9.81 -27.03 -8.37
C VAL A 231 -10.35 -27.19 -9.79
N GLY A 232 -9.93 -28.27 -10.46
CA GLY A 232 -10.27 -28.58 -11.84
C GLY A 232 -9.45 -27.82 -12.88
N GLN A 233 -8.43 -27.06 -12.46
CA GLN A 233 -7.39 -26.51 -13.33
C GLN A 233 -6.05 -27.18 -13.03
N ALA A 234 -5.13 -27.13 -13.99
CA ALA A 234 -3.76 -27.57 -13.76
C ALA A 234 -3.07 -26.65 -12.73
N ASP A 235 -2.06 -27.19 -12.04
CA ASP A 235 -1.14 -26.39 -11.25
C ASP A 235 -0.64 -25.17 -12.05
N TYR A 236 -0.48 -24.03 -11.38
CA TYR A 236 -0.10 -22.78 -12.03
C TYR A 236 1.35 -22.80 -12.54
N GLY A 237 2.18 -23.74 -12.09
CA GLY A 237 3.61 -23.77 -12.36
C GLY A 237 4.39 -22.78 -11.48
N ASP A 238 3.75 -22.24 -10.45
CA ASP A 238 4.35 -21.28 -9.52
C ASP A 238 5.09 -21.96 -8.35
N GLY A 239 5.12 -23.30 -8.33
CA GLY A 239 5.90 -24.09 -7.37
C GLY A 239 5.09 -24.80 -6.30
N LEU A 240 3.76 -24.86 -6.41
CA LEU A 240 2.95 -25.72 -5.55
C LEU A 240 3.24 -27.21 -5.81
N GLU A 241 3.44 -27.62 -7.06
CA GLU A 241 3.95 -28.94 -7.46
C GLU A 241 5.19 -29.33 -6.63
N HIS A 242 6.17 -28.43 -6.54
CA HIS A 242 7.41 -28.69 -5.78
C HIS A 242 7.16 -28.93 -4.28
N ILE A 243 6.12 -28.30 -3.69
CA ILE A 243 5.71 -28.60 -2.32
C ILE A 243 5.03 -29.97 -2.28
N ALA A 244 4.08 -30.21 -3.18
CA ALA A 244 3.25 -31.40 -3.20
C ALA A 244 4.05 -32.69 -3.44
N GLU A 245 5.13 -32.63 -4.23
CA GLU A 245 5.96 -33.80 -4.56
C GLU A 245 7.16 -33.98 -3.64
N ASP A 246 7.82 -32.87 -3.28
CA ASP A 246 9.13 -32.90 -2.64
C ASP A 246 9.19 -32.18 -1.29
N GLY A 247 8.14 -31.45 -0.91
CA GLY A 247 8.17 -30.53 0.22
C GLY A 247 9.11 -29.33 0.00
N ALA A 248 9.41 -28.98 -1.25
CA ALA A 248 10.37 -27.94 -1.62
C ALA A 248 9.69 -26.58 -1.80
N VAL A 249 9.71 -25.75 -0.74
CA VAL A 249 8.96 -24.49 -0.67
C VAL A 249 9.54 -23.30 -1.44
N ALA A 250 10.83 -23.32 -1.76
CA ALA A 250 11.56 -22.12 -2.18
C ALA A 250 11.02 -21.44 -3.44
N THR A 251 10.43 -22.21 -4.36
CA THR A 251 9.89 -21.65 -5.63
C THR A 251 8.61 -20.87 -5.37
N LEU A 252 7.65 -21.48 -4.66
CA LEU A 252 6.38 -20.84 -4.33
C LEU A 252 6.58 -19.62 -3.44
N GLU A 253 7.47 -19.70 -2.44
CA GLU A 253 7.83 -18.55 -1.61
C GLU A 253 8.37 -17.38 -2.44
N ALA A 254 9.28 -17.65 -3.38
CA ALA A 254 9.85 -16.62 -4.23
C ALA A 254 8.79 -15.96 -5.12
N ASN A 255 7.91 -16.75 -5.75
CA ASN A 255 6.87 -16.24 -6.63
C ASN A 255 5.83 -15.42 -5.87
N LEU A 256 5.31 -15.92 -4.74
CA LEU A 256 4.41 -15.16 -3.85
C LEU A 256 5.07 -13.85 -3.38
N GLY A 257 6.37 -13.88 -3.08
CA GLY A 257 7.14 -12.71 -2.68
C GLY A 257 7.18 -11.60 -3.74
N THR A 258 7.17 -11.95 -5.04
CA THR A 258 7.13 -10.95 -6.12
C THR A 258 5.77 -10.26 -6.27
N GLU A 259 4.71 -10.93 -5.82
CA GLU A 259 3.32 -10.43 -5.85
C GLU A 259 2.86 -9.87 -4.50
N THR A 260 3.77 -9.80 -3.53
CA THR A 260 3.49 -9.29 -2.20
C THR A 260 3.98 -7.87 -2.02
N GLY A 261 3.08 -6.98 -1.59
CA GLY A 261 3.42 -5.61 -1.30
C GLY A 261 2.21 -4.76 -0.94
N VAL A 262 2.46 -3.48 -0.68
CA VAL A 262 1.41 -2.51 -0.40
C VAL A 262 1.04 -1.80 -1.70
N THR A 263 -0.18 -2.02 -2.20
CA THR A 263 -0.73 -1.22 -3.30
C THR A 263 -1.09 0.16 -2.77
N VAL A 264 -0.49 1.24 -3.27
CA VAL A 264 -0.69 2.59 -2.71
C VAL A 264 -1.52 3.47 -3.67
N PRO A 265 -2.82 3.67 -3.44
CA PRO A 265 -3.56 4.78 -4.03
C PRO A 265 -3.08 6.13 -3.48
N LEU A 266 -3.27 7.19 -4.26
CA LEU A 266 -3.10 8.57 -3.79
C LEU A 266 -4.49 9.22 -3.66
N SER A 267 -4.70 10.07 -2.66
CA SER A 267 -6.00 10.75 -2.54
C SER A 267 -6.12 11.93 -3.51
N PRO A 268 -7.34 12.50 -3.68
CA PRO A 268 -7.48 13.90 -4.02
C PRO A 268 -6.62 14.80 -3.11
N GLY A 269 -6.17 15.93 -3.65
CA GLY A 269 -5.24 16.81 -2.96
C GLY A 269 -5.43 18.27 -3.35
N ALA A 270 -4.54 19.13 -2.86
CA ALA A 270 -4.55 20.56 -3.12
C ALA A 270 -3.17 21.05 -3.55
N PHE A 271 -3.13 22.17 -4.26
CA PHE A 271 -1.89 22.85 -4.66
C PHE A 271 -1.95 24.35 -4.35
N ALA A 272 -0.77 24.94 -4.18
CA ALA A 272 -0.59 26.38 -4.02
C ALA A 272 0.59 26.87 -4.86
N VAL A 273 0.38 28.01 -5.51
CA VAL A 273 1.41 28.84 -6.11
C VAL A 273 1.51 30.09 -5.25
N TYR A 274 2.64 30.29 -4.57
CA TYR A 274 2.76 31.28 -3.50
C TYR A 274 4.08 32.03 -3.54
N THR A 275 4.16 33.15 -2.81
CA THR A 275 5.40 33.85 -2.48
C THR A 275 5.78 33.63 -1.02
N ASP A 276 7.05 33.91 -0.70
CA ASP A 276 7.55 33.89 0.67
C ASP A 276 7.51 32.49 1.32
N GLU A 277 6.70 32.34 2.36
CA GLU A 277 6.59 31.12 3.18
C GLU A 277 5.53 30.15 2.61
N ASN A 278 5.76 28.85 2.82
CA ASN A 278 4.83 27.82 2.37
C ASN A 278 3.53 27.87 3.19
N PRO A 279 2.37 28.13 2.56
CA PRO A 279 1.10 28.26 3.28
C PRO A 279 0.54 26.90 3.76
N MET A 280 1.01 25.77 3.22
CA MET A 280 0.48 24.45 3.55
C MET A 280 1.04 23.90 4.86
N PHE A 281 2.35 24.03 5.08
CA PHE A 281 3.02 23.56 6.29
C PHE A 281 4.44 24.14 6.39
N THR A 282 5.01 24.09 7.60
CA THR A 282 6.45 24.30 7.84
C THR A 282 7.01 23.04 8.49
N ALA A 283 8.16 22.57 8.01
CA ALA A 283 8.80 21.39 8.58
C ALA A 283 9.20 21.64 10.05
N ASP A 284 9.05 20.60 10.88
CA ASP A 284 9.35 20.61 12.31
C ASP A 284 8.56 21.65 13.13
N VAL A 285 7.39 22.05 12.62
CA VAL A 285 6.44 22.94 13.29
C VAL A 285 5.12 22.18 13.48
N PRO A 286 4.37 22.43 14.58
CA PRO A 286 3.07 21.82 14.78
C PRO A 286 2.15 21.97 13.57
N PHE A 287 1.35 20.95 13.29
CA PHE A 287 0.42 20.98 12.16
C PHE A 287 -0.50 22.21 12.23
N PRO A 288 -0.65 22.94 11.11
CA PRO A 288 -1.58 24.05 11.05
C PRO A 288 -3.03 23.56 10.92
N GLU A 289 -3.98 24.22 11.59
CA GLU A 289 -5.42 24.06 11.39
C GLU A 289 -5.86 24.70 10.06
N ASN A 290 -5.30 24.21 8.94
CA ASN A 290 -5.49 24.76 7.59
C ASN A 290 -5.98 23.72 6.58
N GLY A 291 -6.38 22.54 7.05
CA GLY A 291 -6.86 21.43 6.22
C GLY A 291 -5.79 20.44 5.75
N ILE A 292 -4.54 20.52 6.21
CA ILE A 292 -3.52 19.50 5.87
C ILE A 292 -3.86 18.15 6.50
N GLU A 293 -4.37 18.16 7.73
CA GLU A 293 -4.92 16.99 8.45
C GLU A 293 -6.00 16.31 7.61
N ALA A 294 -6.98 17.07 7.11
CA ALA A 294 -8.05 16.52 6.28
C ALA A 294 -7.53 15.85 4.99
N ILE A 295 -6.41 16.32 4.42
CA ILE A 295 -5.76 15.60 3.30
C ILE A 295 -5.02 14.37 3.81
N ALA A 296 -4.23 14.51 4.86
CA ALA A 296 -3.33 13.47 5.34
C ALA A 296 -4.07 12.27 5.97
N GLU A 297 -5.24 12.49 6.56
CA GLU A 297 -6.03 11.44 7.22
C GLU A 297 -7.17 10.91 6.34
N ASP A 298 -7.82 11.80 5.58
CA ASP A 298 -9.07 11.45 4.89
C ASP A 298 -9.02 11.68 3.37
N GLY A 299 -7.93 12.24 2.86
CA GLY A 299 -7.83 12.56 1.44
C GLY A 299 -8.83 13.63 0.98
N MET A 300 -9.21 14.54 1.87
CA MET A 300 -10.25 15.56 1.66
C MET A 300 -9.65 16.96 1.45
N PRO A 301 -9.50 17.44 0.20
CA PRO A 301 -8.78 18.69 -0.08
C PRO A 301 -9.61 19.97 0.05
N ALA A 302 -10.91 19.87 0.38
CA ALA A 302 -11.82 21.00 0.32
C ALA A 302 -11.45 22.12 1.29
N GLU A 303 -11.06 21.76 2.52
CA GLU A 303 -10.66 22.72 3.56
C GLU A 303 -9.35 23.43 3.19
N MET A 304 -8.33 22.66 2.81
CA MET A 304 -7.05 23.19 2.33
C MET A 304 -7.24 24.12 1.13
N ALA A 305 -8.04 23.75 0.14
CA ALA A 305 -8.30 24.60 -1.01
C ALA A 305 -8.99 25.92 -0.64
N ALA A 306 -9.92 25.90 0.32
CA ALA A 306 -10.59 27.09 0.81
C ALA A 306 -9.62 28.02 1.57
N PHE A 307 -8.79 27.45 2.46
CA PHE A 307 -7.76 28.16 3.20
C PHE A 307 -6.75 28.83 2.24
N LEU A 308 -6.18 28.07 1.30
CA LEU A 308 -5.19 28.60 0.37
C LEU A 308 -5.74 29.74 -0.50
N ASN A 309 -7.04 29.73 -0.82
CA ASN A 309 -7.67 30.79 -1.59
C ASN A 309 -7.92 32.08 -0.77
N SER A 310 -7.82 32.03 0.56
CA SER A 310 -7.89 33.22 1.42
C SER A 310 -6.54 33.84 1.77
N GLU A 311 -5.43 33.17 1.47
CA GLU A 311 -4.09 33.63 1.86
C GLU A 311 -3.54 34.72 0.93
N ASP A 312 -3.07 35.82 1.51
CA ASP A 312 -2.56 36.97 0.76
C ASP A 312 -1.27 36.66 -0.02
N ASN A 313 -0.45 35.70 0.44
CA ASN A 313 0.78 35.28 -0.23
C ASN A 313 0.54 34.20 -1.30
N VAL A 314 -0.70 33.77 -1.52
CA VAL A 314 -1.04 32.78 -2.55
C VAL A 314 -1.49 33.49 -3.82
N PHE A 315 -0.78 33.21 -4.90
CA PHE A 315 -1.08 33.73 -6.24
C PHE A 315 -2.17 32.92 -6.95
N THR A 316 -2.13 31.59 -6.83
CA THR A 316 -3.14 30.68 -7.40
C THR A 316 -3.15 29.40 -6.58
N SER A 317 -4.32 28.83 -6.34
CA SER A 317 -4.48 27.57 -5.63
C SER A 317 -5.68 26.79 -6.16
N GLY A 318 -5.80 25.54 -5.75
CA GLY A 318 -6.97 24.72 -6.08
C GLY A 318 -6.87 23.30 -5.55
N ALA A 319 -7.98 22.58 -5.63
CA ALA A 319 -8.01 21.14 -5.41
C ALA A 319 -7.81 20.41 -6.75
N PHE A 320 -7.13 19.26 -6.71
CA PHE A 320 -7.12 18.25 -7.76
C PHE A 320 -7.78 16.99 -7.20
N ALA A 321 -8.82 16.49 -7.87
CA ALA A 321 -9.63 15.42 -7.31
C ALA A 321 -10.19 14.45 -8.35
N GLN A 322 -10.18 14.82 -9.64
CA GLN A 322 -10.75 14.03 -10.72
C GLN A 322 -9.60 13.44 -11.55
N PRO A 323 -9.41 12.11 -11.56
CA PRO A 323 -8.42 11.48 -12.44
C PRO A 323 -8.72 11.79 -13.91
N ASP A 324 -7.67 11.90 -14.72
CA ASP A 324 -7.78 12.19 -16.14
C ASP A 324 -8.63 11.11 -16.84
N GLY A 325 -9.69 11.55 -17.52
CA GLY A 325 -10.62 10.65 -18.22
C GLY A 325 -11.73 10.06 -17.34
N ALA A 326 -11.69 10.26 -16.02
CA ALA A 326 -12.79 9.92 -15.13
C ALA A 326 -13.94 10.94 -15.24
N SER A 327 -15.14 10.55 -14.84
CA SER A 327 -16.33 11.43 -14.78
C SER A 327 -16.61 12.00 -13.39
N GLU A 328 -15.94 11.49 -12.36
CA GLU A 328 -16.18 11.82 -10.95
C GLU A 328 -14.84 12.01 -10.22
N ASN A 329 -14.90 12.70 -9.09
CA ASN A 329 -13.76 12.80 -8.19
C ASN A 329 -13.49 11.45 -7.53
N GLY A 330 -12.22 11.13 -7.29
CA GLY A 330 -11.82 9.88 -6.66
C GLY A 330 -10.31 9.77 -6.51
N PRO A 331 -9.82 8.77 -5.76
CA PRO A 331 -8.40 8.51 -5.58
C PRO A 331 -7.72 8.16 -6.91
N LEU A 332 -6.40 8.31 -6.92
CA LEU A 332 -5.50 7.96 -8.01
C LEU A 332 -4.93 6.56 -7.78
N PHE A 333 -5.46 5.58 -8.49
CA PHE A 333 -4.93 4.21 -8.45
C PHE A 333 -3.68 4.09 -9.33
N PRO A 334 -2.84 3.05 -9.12
CA PRO A 334 -1.72 2.77 -10.01
C PRO A 334 -2.10 2.78 -11.49
N GLY A 335 -1.37 3.56 -12.29
CA GLY A 335 -1.62 3.79 -13.72
C GLY A 335 -2.45 5.03 -14.04
N ASP A 336 -3.16 5.60 -13.07
CA ASP A 336 -3.95 6.83 -13.25
C ASP A 336 -3.10 8.09 -13.07
N ARG A 337 -3.65 9.23 -13.55
CA ARG A 337 -3.05 10.56 -13.31
C ARG A 337 -4.05 11.67 -12.99
N TYR A 338 -3.62 12.68 -12.26
CA TYR A 338 -4.28 13.99 -12.20
C TYR A 338 -3.53 14.99 -13.08
N SER A 339 -4.26 15.86 -13.79
CA SER A 339 -3.68 17.01 -14.48
C SER A 339 -4.41 18.31 -14.13
N PHE A 340 -3.65 19.36 -13.82
CA PHE A 340 -4.20 20.70 -13.61
C PHE A 340 -3.26 21.78 -14.15
N SER A 341 -3.84 22.94 -14.48
CA SER A 341 -3.09 24.06 -15.06
C SER A 341 -3.33 25.34 -14.28
N PHE A 342 -2.32 26.19 -14.22
CA PHE A 342 -2.35 27.49 -13.56
C PHE A 342 -1.40 28.47 -14.24
N THR A 343 -1.57 29.77 -13.97
CA THR A 343 -0.58 30.79 -14.33
C THR A 343 0.38 30.96 -13.16
N GLY A 344 1.68 30.89 -13.42
CA GLY A 344 2.73 31.20 -12.45
C GLY A 344 3.43 32.51 -12.80
N ARG A 345 4.01 33.16 -11.79
CA ARG A 345 4.74 34.43 -11.94
C ARG A 345 6.16 34.28 -11.40
N GLU A 346 7.12 35.01 -11.98
CA GLU A 346 8.48 35.03 -11.49
C GLU A 346 8.53 35.39 -9.99
N GLY A 347 9.27 34.61 -9.21
CA GLY A 347 9.32 34.73 -7.74
C GLY A 347 8.28 33.91 -6.98
N THR A 348 7.34 33.23 -7.64
CA THR A 348 6.45 32.27 -6.98
C THR A 348 7.04 30.86 -6.95
N LYS A 349 6.59 30.08 -5.96
CA LYS A 349 6.91 28.66 -5.77
C LYS A 349 5.63 27.83 -5.85
N LEU A 350 5.75 26.55 -6.23
CA LEU A 350 4.69 25.55 -6.21
C LEU A 350 4.88 24.62 -5.00
N ASN A 351 3.80 24.33 -4.28
CA ASN A 351 3.67 23.13 -3.45
C ASN A 351 2.31 22.45 -3.69
N LEU A 352 2.23 21.18 -3.34
CA LEU A 352 1.03 20.34 -3.41
C LEU A 352 1.07 19.31 -2.28
N ALA A 353 -0.10 18.81 -1.89
CA ALA A 353 -0.23 17.71 -0.93
C ALA A 353 -1.29 16.70 -1.40
N THR A 354 -0.98 15.41 -1.26
CA THR A 354 -1.90 14.27 -1.51
C THR A 354 -1.58 13.15 -0.52
N MET A 355 -2.61 12.47 -0.01
CA MET A 355 -2.46 11.42 0.99
C MET A 355 -1.70 10.22 0.42
N PHE A 356 -0.86 9.61 1.25
CA PHE A 356 -0.48 8.22 1.12
C PHE A 356 -1.63 7.40 1.73
N VAL A 357 -2.57 6.92 0.90
CA VAL A 357 -3.85 6.35 1.37
C VAL A 357 -3.69 5.13 2.28
N GLN A 358 -2.55 4.43 2.17
CA GLN A 358 -2.21 3.28 3.00
C GLN A 358 -1.62 3.68 4.37
N SER A 359 -1.93 4.87 4.86
CA SER A 359 -1.57 5.36 6.18
C SER A 359 -2.77 6.01 6.85
N ASN A 360 -2.57 6.44 8.09
CA ASN A 360 -3.54 7.16 8.88
C ASN A 360 -3.30 8.67 8.88
N ASP A 361 -2.08 9.18 8.68
CA ASP A 361 -1.83 10.64 8.57
C ASP A 361 -0.61 11.03 7.70
N LEU A 362 -0.20 10.17 6.76
CA LEU A 362 0.94 10.45 5.89
C LEU A 362 0.52 11.03 4.54
N PHE A 363 1.32 11.95 4.01
CA PHE A 363 1.06 12.60 2.74
C PHE A 363 2.33 12.85 1.92
N TYR A 364 2.20 12.80 0.60
CA TYR A 364 3.23 13.26 -0.31
C TYR A 364 3.10 14.77 -0.52
N ALA A 365 4.22 15.47 -0.43
CA ALA A 365 4.33 16.88 -0.81
C ALA A 365 5.70 17.17 -1.42
N LEU A 366 5.80 18.28 -2.14
CA LEU A 366 7.12 18.81 -2.47
C LEU A 366 7.84 19.20 -1.16
N GLY A 367 9.17 19.36 -1.21
CA GLY A 367 9.95 19.81 -0.06
C GLY A 367 9.31 21.01 0.65
N ALA A 368 9.61 21.21 1.94
CA ALA A 368 8.94 22.24 2.76
C ALA A 368 8.94 23.65 2.14
N GLU A 369 9.96 23.96 1.32
CA GLU A 369 10.11 25.23 0.60
C GLU A 369 9.40 25.31 -0.76
N GLY A 370 8.81 24.22 -1.24
CA GLY A 370 8.26 24.08 -2.59
C GLY A 370 9.32 24.14 -3.71
N ILE A 371 8.86 24.25 -4.96
CA ILE A 371 9.69 24.41 -6.15
C ILE A 371 9.50 25.80 -6.75
N SER A 372 10.59 26.53 -6.98
CA SER A 372 10.52 27.80 -7.72
C SER A 372 10.06 27.58 -9.16
N LEU A 373 9.04 28.31 -9.61
CA LEU A 373 8.49 28.17 -10.96
C LEU A 373 9.36 28.80 -12.05
N PHE A 374 10.27 29.69 -11.66
CA PHE A 374 11.21 30.35 -12.57
C PHE A 374 12.63 30.25 -12.03
N GLN A 375 13.59 30.01 -12.93
CA GLN A 375 15.01 30.04 -12.63
C GLN A 375 15.71 30.96 -13.64
N ASN A 376 16.42 31.98 -13.13
CA ASN A 376 17.08 33.01 -13.96
C ASN A 376 16.12 33.66 -14.98
N GLY A 377 14.86 33.88 -14.60
CA GLY A 377 13.82 34.47 -15.44
C GLY A 377 13.32 33.58 -16.59
N ALA A 378 13.63 32.28 -16.59
CA ALA A 378 13.05 31.28 -17.47
C ALA A 378 12.12 30.35 -16.67
N PRO A 379 10.94 29.97 -17.21
CA PRO A 379 10.04 29.08 -16.51
C PRO A 379 10.60 27.64 -16.47
N VAL A 380 10.39 26.96 -15.34
CA VAL A 380 10.86 25.59 -15.09
C VAL A 380 9.94 24.57 -15.76
N SER A 381 10.52 23.51 -16.31
CA SER A 381 9.78 22.36 -16.85
C SER A 381 10.61 21.08 -16.69
N GLY A 382 9.95 19.93 -16.57
CA GLY A 382 10.58 18.62 -16.43
C GLY A 382 9.94 17.73 -15.35
N ASP A 383 10.60 16.62 -15.09
CA ASP A 383 10.29 15.73 -13.96
C ASP A 383 10.84 16.34 -12.66
N ILE A 384 9.96 16.48 -11.67
CA ILE A 384 10.24 17.06 -10.36
C ILE A 384 10.07 16.05 -9.21
N THR A 385 9.96 14.76 -9.52
CA THR A 385 9.71 13.68 -8.54
C THR A 385 10.73 13.64 -7.42
N ASN A 386 12.00 13.94 -7.70
CA ASN A 386 13.07 13.99 -6.69
C ASN A 386 12.90 15.09 -5.63
N SER A 387 11.92 15.98 -5.80
CA SER A 387 11.58 17.01 -4.82
C SER A 387 10.40 16.61 -3.95
N VAL A 388 9.76 15.47 -4.21
CA VAL A 388 8.65 14.92 -3.44
C VAL A 388 9.22 14.14 -2.24
N ASN A 389 8.62 14.33 -1.07
CA ASN A 389 8.91 13.54 0.11
C ASN A 389 7.61 12.99 0.69
N LEU A 390 7.72 11.90 1.46
CA LEU A 390 6.65 11.41 2.30
C LEU A 390 6.76 12.10 3.68
N TRP A 391 5.71 12.80 4.04
CA TRP A 391 5.58 13.55 5.27
C TRP A 391 4.56 12.89 6.19
N ASP A 392 4.78 13.10 7.47
CA ASP A 392 3.93 12.74 8.59
C ASP A 392 3.32 14.04 9.12
N ALA A 393 1.99 14.08 9.20
CA ALA A 393 1.28 15.27 9.64
C ALA A 393 1.48 15.54 11.14
N GLY A 394 1.81 14.52 11.92
CA GLY A 394 1.95 14.58 13.37
C GLY A 394 0.59 14.70 14.07
N THR A 395 -0.47 14.20 13.46
CA THR A 395 -1.82 14.25 14.05
C THR A 395 -2.14 12.92 14.74
N GLU A 396 -1.73 11.81 14.14
CA GLU A 396 -1.96 10.48 14.66
C GLU A 396 -0.68 9.64 14.74
N LEU A 397 -0.63 8.70 15.67
CA LEU A 397 0.49 7.77 15.74
C LEU A 397 0.44 6.83 14.54
N ASN A 398 1.53 6.80 13.76
CA ASN A 398 1.64 5.94 12.57
C ASN A 398 1.29 4.49 12.87
N GLU A 399 0.57 3.88 11.93
CA GLU A 399 0.30 2.44 11.89
C GLU A 399 0.95 1.78 10.66
N GLU A 400 1.10 0.45 10.71
CA GLU A 400 1.74 -0.30 9.62
C GLU A 400 1.01 -0.07 8.28
N PRO A 401 1.73 0.32 7.21
CA PRO A 401 1.11 0.66 5.93
C PRO A 401 0.19 -0.41 5.37
N GLY A 402 -1.06 -0.05 5.11
CA GLY A 402 -2.12 -0.93 4.60
C GLY A 402 -2.63 -2.01 5.55
N ILE A 403 -2.25 -1.94 6.83
CA ILE A 403 -2.66 -2.89 7.88
C ILE A 403 -3.46 -2.18 8.97
N GLY A 404 -3.03 -0.97 9.36
CA GLY A 404 -3.58 -0.21 10.47
C GLY A 404 -5.11 -0.07 10.45
N THR A 405 -5.75 -0.18 11.62
CA THR A 405 -7.22 -0.11 11.75
C THR A 405 -7.77 1.31 11.61
N ASN A 406 -6.90 2.31 11.76
CA ASN A 406 -7.23 3.73 11.73
C ASN A 406 -6.94 4.37 10.36
N GLN A 407 -6.53 3.56 9.38
CA GLN A 407 -6.30 4.04 8.02
C GLN A 407 -7.62 4.28 7.30
N VAL A 408 -7.67 5.26 6.39
CA VAL A 408 -8.90 5.69 5.71
C VAL A 408 -9.66 4.55 5.01
N ILE A 409 -8.94 3.51 4.56
CA ILE A 409 -9.52 2.34 3.89
C ILE A 409 -10.21 1.34 4.84
N HIS A 410 -9.95 1.44 6.16
CA HIS A 410 -10.47 0.52 7.17
C HIS A 410 -11.37 1.20 8.20
N GLN A 411 -11.32 2.53 8.31
CA GLN A 411 -12.05 3.27 9.34
C GLN A 411 -13.54 3.46 9.03
N GLY A 412 -14.36 3.52 10.09
CA GLY A 412 -15.80 3.78 10.01
C GLY A 412 -16.20 5.26 10.11
N GLY A 413 -15.23 6.17 10.26
CA GLY A 413 -15.40 7.61 10.43
C GLY A 413 -14.05 8.34 10.34
N THR A 414 -14.04 9.67 10.33
CA THR A 414 -12.83 10.50 10.19
C THR A 414 -12.12 10.74 11.53
N ASN A 415 -10.82 11.02 11.51
CA ASN A 415 -9.97 11.39 12.66
C ASN A 415 -10.06 10.38 13.82
N ILE A 416 -9.85 9.10 13.51
CA ILE A 416 -9.90 8.01 14.47
C ILE A 416 -8.51 7.47 14.66
N GLY A 417 -7.89 7.69 15.82
CA GLY A 417 -6.61 7.09 16.11
C GLY A 417 -6.03 7.57 17.44
N PRO A 418 -5.00 6.88 17.97
CA PRO A 418 -4.20 7.45 19.05
C PRO A 418 -3.42 8.66 18.51
N ALA A 419 -3.51 9.80 19.19
CA ALA A 419 -2.78 11.00 18.81
C ALA A 419 -1.27 10.79 18.82
N ASP A 420 -0.58 11.44 17.89
CA ASP A 420 0.87 11.46 17.90
C ASP A 420 1.40 12.22 19.14
N THR A 421 2.48 11.70 19.71
CA THR A 421 3.23 12.39 20.77
C THR A 421 4.07 13.56 20.25
N ASN A 422 4.42 13.54 18.96
CA ASN A 422 5.09 14.63 18.26
C ASN A 422 4.11 15.29 17.29
N THR A 423 3.61 16.47 17.64
CA THR A 423 2.57 17.13 16.85
C THR A 423 3.09 17.86 15.61
N ASN A 424 4.36 17.68 15.25
CA ASN A 424 5.02 18.43 14.19
C ASN A 424 4.92 17.73 12.84
N VAL A 425 4.67 18.52 11.78
CA VAL A 425 4.81 18.06 10.40
C VAL A 425 6.28 17.77 10.11
N ARG A 426 6.58 16.54 9.71
CA ARG A 426 7.97 16.05 9.61
C ARG A 426 8.13 15.02 8.51
N LEU A 427 9.37 14.70 8.16
CA LEU A 427 9.63 13.54 7.30
C LEU A 427 9.33 12.26 8.08
N VAL A 428 8.73 11.28 7.41
CA VAL A 428 8.48 9.96 8.00
C VAL A 428 9.80 9.34 8.46
N ASN A 429 9.84 8.94 9.72
CA ASN A 429 11.00 8.34 10.36
C ASN A 429 10.55 7.50 11.57
N ASP A 430 9.95 6.36 11.28
CA ASP A 430 9.52 5.35 12.24
C ASP A 430 10.09 3.97 11.88
N ASP A 431 9.58 2.91 12.51
CA ASP A 431 10.06 1.54 12.32
C ASP A 431 9.36 0.80 11.16
N TYR A 432 8.44 1.45 10.44
CA TYR A 432 7.75 0.85 9.30
C TYR A 432 8.55 0.99 8.00
N THR A 433 8.22 0.13 7.04
CA THR A 433 8.82 0.16 5.70
C THR A 433 7.81 0.72 4.71
N TYR A 434 8.27 1.70 3.94
CA TYR A 434 7.49 2.35 2.89
C TYR A 434 8.13 2.11 1.53
N PRO A 435 7.34 2.07 0.44
CA PRO A 435 7.90 2.08 -0.90
C PRO A 435 8.68 3.39 -1.13
N ASN A 436 9.67 3.38 -2.03
CA ASN A 436 10.33 4.62 -2.41
C ASN A 436 9.31 5.57 -3.05
N VAL A 437 9.45 6.87 -2.80
CA VAL A 437 8.56 7.89 -3.38
C VAL A 437 8.46 7.74 -4.90
N SER A 438 9.58 7.52 -5.59
CA SER A 438 9.64 7.36 -7.04
C SER A 438 8.98 6.09 -7.58
N ASP A 439 8.74 5.11 -6.71
CA ASP A 439 8.06 3.86 -7.05
C ASP A 439 6.54 3.99 -6.91
N VAL A 440 6.03 5.10 -6.34
CA VAL A 440 4.60 5.36 -6.15
C VAL A 440 4.12 6.57 -6.94
N ILE A 441 4.80 7.70 -6.82
CA ILE A 441 4.34 8.98 -7.38
C ILE A 441 5.39 9.55 -8.34
N ARG A 442 4.95 9.97 -9.53
CA ARG A 442 5.74 10.79 -10.44
C ARG A 442 5.05 12.12 -10.64
N ILE A 443 5.81 13.22 -10.52
CA ILE A 443 5.28 14.56 -10.77
C ILE A 443 6.08 15.23 -11.87
N THR A 444 5.38 15.72 -12.89
CA THR A 444 5.97 16.50 -13.98
C THR A 444 5.34 17.87 -14.06
N ILE A 445 6.14 18.87 -14.44
CA ILE A 445 5.68 20.23 -14.72
C ILE A 445 6.07 20.61 -16.15
N SER A 446 5.11 21.14 -16.91
CA SER A 446 5.29 21.51 -18.32
C SER A 446 4.71 22.89 -18.59
N LEU A 447 5.13 23.51 -19.69
CA LEU A 447 4.54 24.78 -20.14
C LEU A 447 3.29 24.47 -20.96
N SER A 448 2.17 25.06 -20.58
CA SER A 448 0.94 25.01 -21.37
C SER A 448 1.10 25.94 -22.59
N GLN A 449 0.57 25.51 -23.74
CA GLN A 449 0.56 26.33 -24.95
C GLN A 449 -0.44 27.49 -24.87
#